data_AF-A0AAV0VK81-F1
#
_entry.id   AF-A0AAV0VK81-F1
#
_cell.length_a   1.000
_cell.length_b   1.000
_cell.length_c   1.000
_cell.angle_alpha   90.00
_cell.angle_beta   90.00
_cell.angle_gamma   90.00
#
_symmetry.space_group_name_H-M   'P 1'
#
loop_
_entity.id
_entity.type
_entity.pdbx_description
1 polymer ?
#
loop_
_entity_poly.entity_id
_entity_poly.type
_entity_poly.pdbx_seq_one_letter_code
_entity_poly.pdbx_strand_id
1 'polypeptide(L)'
;MISLEIHQTNLYEVLQTIFLISHEGLDAELRILKSVPNGSSTKAVYDWLDFLKENQRQNVFPNFKKVLIHFATIPVTSCSCERVFSKLPIVKSKLRSTMLQERLESFLLLFVEQEKLMNFQIEEVIDEFKSMNNERERRLVL
;
A
#
# COMPACT_ATOMS: atom_id res chain seq x y z
N MET A 1 -11.88 -18.85 5.48
CA MET A 1 -11.19 -18.83 6.79
C MET A 1 -9.97 -19.70 6.65
N ILE A 2 -8.87 -19.14 6.13
CA ILE A 2 -7.63 -19.90 5.86
C ILE A 2 -6.82 -19.83 7.16
N SER A 3 -6.79 -20.92 7.93
CA SER A 3 -5.89 -21.05 9.07
C SER A 3 -4.45 -21.08 8.57
N LEU A 4 -3.72 -20.00 8.79
CA LEU A 4 -2.26 -19.96 8.69
C LEU A 4 -1.70 -20.54 9.99
N GLU A 5 -1.55 -21.86 10.05
CA GLU A 5 -0.77 -22.52 11.09
C GLU A 5 0.72 -22.26 10.82
N ILE A 6 1.22 -21.13 11.32
CA ILE A 6 2.64 -20.76 11.24
C ILE A 6 3.37 -21.57 12.32
N HIS A 7 3.84 -22.77 11.96
CA HIS A 7 4.92 -23.43 12.72
C HIS A 7 6.13 -22.48 12.75
N GLN A 8 6.75 -22.28 13.91
CA GLN A 8 7.86 -21.32 14.14
C GLN A 8 9.05 -21.48 13.18
N THR A 9 9.25 -22.67 12.59
CA THR A 9 10.25 -22.92 11.55
C THR A 9 9.95 -22.21 10.23
N ASN A 10 8.67 -21.97 9.92
CA ASN A 10 8.23 -21.36 8.67
C ASN A 10 8.44 -19.84 8.64
N LEU A 11 8.45 -19.17 9.81
CA LEU A 11 8.62 -17.72 9.87
C LEU A 11 10.01 -17.27 9.39
N TYR A 12 11.05 -18.00 9.77
CA TYR A 12 12.42 -17.69 9.35
C TYR A 12 12.62 -17.93 7.85
N GLU A 13 12.06 -19.02 7.32
CA GLU A 13 12.08 -19.30 5.89
C GLU A 13 11.29 -18.25 5.09
N VAL A 14 10.14 -17.80 5.59
CA VAL A 14 9.35 -16.72 5.00
C VAL A 14 10.12 -15.40 5.02
N LEU A 15 10.76 -15.04 6.13
CA LEU A 15 11.58 -13.83 6.26
C LEU A 15 12.76 -13.82 5.28
N GLN A 16 13.41 -14.97 5.10
CA GLN A 16 14.55 -15.08 4.21
C GLN A 16 14.15 -15.16 2.73
N THR A 17 13.11 -15.92 2.41
CA THR A 17 12.73 -16.24 1.03
C THR A 17 11.83 -15.17 0.42
N ILE A 18 10.82 -14.70 1.16
CA ILE A 18 9.83 -13.73 0.66
C ILE A 18 10.31 -12.31 0.89
N PHE A 19 10.95 -12.05 2.03
CA PHE A 19 11.33 -10.68 2.42
C PHE A 19 12.81 -10.37 2.24
N LEU A 20 13.64 -11.35 1.87
CA LEU A 20 15.09 -11.20 1.66
C LEU A 20 15.79 -10.56 2.88
N ILE A 21 15.38 -10.96 4.08
CA ILE A 21 15.91 -10.47 5.35
C ILE A 21 16.80 -11.56 5.96
N SER A 22 18.04 -11.20 6.30
CA SER A 22 18.94 -12.10 7.02
C SER A 22 18.52 -12.18 8.49
N HIS A 23 18.21 -13.38 8.95
CA HIS A 23 17.81 -13.62 10.34
C HIS A 23 18.92 -13.24 11.34
N GLU A 24 20.16 -13.66 11.08
CA GLU A 24 21.29 -13.36 11.97
C GLU A 24 21.59 -11.85 12.03
N GLY A 25 21.47 -11.17 10.89
CA GLY A 25 21.63 -9.71 10.81
C GLY A 25 20.54 -8.98 11.58
N LEU A 26 19.29 -9.45 11.50
CA LEU A 26 18.18 -8.89 12.25
C LEU A 26 18.34 -9.10 13.77
N ASP A 27 18.73 -10.29 14.22
CA ASP A 27 18.94 -10.56 15.66
C ASP A 27 20.08 -9.71 16.23
N ALA A 28 21.18 -9.56 15.50
CA ALA A 28 22.27 -8.68 15.89
C ALA A 28 21.82 -7.21 15.99
N GLU A 29 21.07 -6.72 14.99
CA GLU A 29 20.49 -5.37 14.98
C GLU A 29 19.55 -5.15 16.18
N LEU A 30 18.65 -6.09 16.46
CA LEU A 30 17.70 -6.01 17.57
C LEU A 30 18.38 -6.00 18.94
N ARG A 31 19.47 -6.76 19.13
CA ARG A 31 20.26 -6.75 20.38
C ARG A 31 20.92 -5.41 20.65
N ILE A 32 21.34 -4.72 19.58
CA ILE A 32 21.96 -3.39 19.65
C ILE A 32 20.90 -2.31 19.86
N LEU A 33 19.71 -2.49 19.27
CA LEU A 33 18.58 -1.57 19.34
C LEU A 33 17.91 -1.62 20.72
N LYS A 34 18.55 -1.04 21.74
CA LYS A 34 18.02 -0.94 23.11
C LYS A 34 17.09 0.27 23.34
N SER A 35 16.90 1.13 22.35
CA SER A 35 16.05 2.33 22.44
C SER A 35 14.72 2.12 21.73
N VAL A 36 13.60 2.26 22.44
CA VAL A 36 12.25 1.93 21.95
C VAL A 36 11.30 3.12 22.11
N PRO A 37 10.70 3.64 21.02
CA PRO A 37 9.36 4.22 21.06
C PRO A 37 8.36 3.15 21.54
N ASN A 38 7.71 3.38 22.67
CA ASN A 38 6.77 2.43 23.26
C ASN A 38 5.46 2.40 22.48
N GLY A 39 5.05 1.20 22.05
CA GLY A 39 3.70 0.97 21.52
C GLY A 39 3.62 -0.24 20.59
N SER A 40 2.49 -0.95 20.64
CA SER A 40 2.19 -2.10 19.77
C SER A 40 1.19 -1.75 18.66
N SER A 41 0.95 -0.45 18.42
CA SER A 41 -0.05 0.02 17.46
C SER A 41 0.57 0.30 16.08
N THR A 42 -0.26 0.37 15.04
CA THR A 42 0.17 0.78 13.70
C THR A 42 0.83 2.16 13.69
N LYS A 43 0.42 3.06 14.59
CA LYS A 43 1.07 4.38 14.76
C LYS A 43 2.51 4.23 15.24
N ALA A 44 2.76 3.29 16.14
CA ALA A 44 4.11 3.02 16.64
C ALA A 44 5.06 2.58 15.51
N VAL A 45 4.57 1.85 14.51
CA VAL A 45 5.38 1.47 13.34
C VAL A 45 5.84 2.71 12.56
N TYR A 46 4.96 3.69 12.37
CA TYR A 46 5.33 4.97 11.74
C TYR A 46 6.26 5.78 12.63
N ASP A 47 6.00 5.86 13.94
CA ASP A 47 6.87 6.54 14.91
C ASP A 47 8.30 5.94 14.91
N TRP A 48 8.41 4.62 14.75
CA TRP A 48 9.69 3.93 14.59
C TRP A 48 10.39 4.28 13.28
N LEU A 49 9.66 4.35 12.16
CA LEU A 49 10.22 4.74 10.86
C LEU A 49 10.71 6.19 10.87
N ASP A 50 9.95 7.09 11.51
CA ASP A 50 10.31 8.50 11.68
C ASP A 50 11.51 8.64 12.61
N PHE A 51 11.54 7.93 13.74
CA PHE A 51 12.69 7.88 14.64
C PHE A 51 13.98 7.43 13.92
N LEU A 52 13.89 6.37 13.10
CA LEU A 52 15.04 5.89 12.33
C LEU A 52 15.50 6.91 11.29
N LYS A 53 14.57 7.68 10.72
CA LYS A 53 14.85 8.75 9.75
C LYS A 53 15.53 9.95 10.39
N GLU A 54 14.97 10.46 11.48
CA GLU A 54 15.48 11.65 12.19
C GLU A 54 16.88 11.42 12.76
N ASN A 55 17.15 10.23 13.27
CA ASN A 55 18.44 9.89 13.85
C ASN A 55 19.49 9.40 12.82
N GLN A 56 19.18 9.44 11.52
CA GLN A 56 20.03 8.90 10.44
C GLN A 56 20.44 7.42 10.64
N ARG A 57 19.67 6.67 11.45
CA ARG A 57 19.95 5.27 11.79
C ARG A 57 19.47 4.28 10.74
N GLN A 58 18.90 4.77 9.65
CA GLN A 58 18.37 3.95 8.55
C GLN A 58 19.43 3.06 7.89
N ASN A 59 20.69 3.51 7.86
CA ASN A 59 21.79 2.74 7.28
C ASN A 59 22.45 1.80 8.31
N VAL A 60 22.23 2.04 9.60
CA VAL A 60 22.79 1.25 10.72
C VAL A 60 21.92 0.01 10.98
N PHE A 61 20.60 0.12 10.78
CA PHE A 61 19.64 -0.97 10.99
C PHE A 61 18.84 -1.28 9.71
N PRO A 62 19.51 -1.75 8.64
CA PRO A 62 18.85 -2.00 7.35
C PRO A 62 17.82 -3.13 7.42
N ASN A 63 18.07 -4.20 8.19
CA ASN A 63 17.13 -5.32 8.29
C ASN A 63 15.90 -4.93 9.11
N PHE A 64 16.09 -4.24 10.23
CA PHE A 64 14.98 -3.76 11.05
C PHE A 64 14.08 -2.76 10.30
N LYS A 65 14.68 -1.81 9.57
CA LYS A 65 13.92 -0.89 8.69
C LYS A 65 13.11 -1.65 7.64
N LYS A 66 13.71 -2.66 7.00
CA LYS A 66 13.00 -3.49 6.03
C LYS A 66 11.79 -4.15 6.69
N VAL A 67 11.95 -4.80 7.84
CA VAL A 67 10.82 -5.43 8.56
C VAL A 67 9.68 -4.43 8.80
N LEU A 68 9.98 -3.23 9.30
CA LEU A 68 8.97 -2.21 9.57
C LEU A 68 8.24 -1.75 8.31
N ILE A 69 8.97 -1.54 7.20
CA ILE A 69 8.36 -1.17 5.92
C ILE A 69 7.44 -2.28 5.43
N HIS A 70 7.89 -3.54 5.48
CA HIS A 70 7.08 -4.69 5.06
C HIS A 70 5.83 -4.86 5.92
N PHE A 71 5.96 -4.63 7.23
CA PHE A 71 4.80 -4.64 8.13
C PHE A 71 3.81 -3.52 7.82
N ALA A 72 4.29 -2.35 7.38
CA ALA A 72 3.44 -1.23 6.99
C ALA A 72 2.81 -1.40 5.60
N THR A 73 3.47 -2.11 4.66
CA THR A 73 2.96 -2.33 3.30
C THR A 73 2.04 -3.54 3.19
N ILE A 74 2.28 -4.61 3.95
CA ILE A 74 1.38 -5.75 3.99
C ILE A 74 0.14 -5.29 4.76
N PRO A 75 -1.05 -5.27 4.13
CA PRO A 75 -2.27 -4.96 4.85
C PRO A 75 -2.54 -6.08 5.85
N VAL A 76 -2.14 -5.87 7.12
CA VAL A 76 -2.44 -6.81 8.22
C VAL A 76 -3.95 -6.90 8.46
N THR A 77 -4.72 -5.92 7.98
CA THR A 77 -6.18 -5.83 8.14
C THR A 77 -6.91 -5.77 6.80
N SER A 78 -7.96 -6.58 6.63
CA SER A 78 -8.88 -6.54 5.48
C SER A 78 -9.68 -5.21 5.39
N CYS A 79 -9.66 -4.40 6.44
CA CYS A 79 -10.46 -3.18 6.57
C CYS A 79 -10.26 -2.16 5.44
N SER A 80 -9.05 -2.06 4.87
CA SER A 80 -8.81 -1.15 3.74
C SER A 80 -9.55 -1.62 2.48
N CYS A 81 -9.50 -2.92 2.18
CA CYS A 81 -10.27 -3.51 1.09
C CYS A 81 -11.78 -3.38 1.36
N GLU A 82 -12.24 -3.66 2.58
CA GLU A 82 -13.64 -3.51 2.99
C GLU A 82 -14.13 -2.05 2.86
N ARG A 83 -13.28 -1.06 3.18
CA ARG A 83 -13.59 0.36 2.97
C ARG A 83 -13.76 0.70 1.49
N VAL A 84 -12.94 0.13 0.60
CA VAL A 84 -13.08 0.29 -0.85
C VAL A 84 -14.36 -0.40 -1.34
N PHE A 85 -14.64 -1.63 -0.89
CA PHE A 85 -15.83 -2.39 -1.28
C PHE A 85 -17.14 -1.81 -0.73
N SER A 86 -17.14 -1.21 0.46
CA SER A 86 -18.32 -0.52 1.02
C SER A 86 -18.69 0.74 0.25
N LYS A 87 -17.73 1.36 -0.44
CA LYS A 87 -17.96 2.50 -1.34
C LYS A 87 -18.16 2.09 -2.80
N LEU A 88 -17.89 0.83 -3.16
CA LEU A 88 -18.13 0.30 -4.50
C LEU A 88 -19.58 0.53 -5.00
N PRO A 89 -20.65 0.47 -4.18
CA PRO A 89 -22.00 0.80 -4.62
C PRO A 89 -22.18 2.26 -5.08
N ILE A 90 -21.34 3.19 -4.60
CA ILE A 90 -21.35 4.60 -5.03
C ILE A 90 -20.73 4.70 -6.42
N VAL A 91 -19.60 4.04 -6.64
CA VAL A 91 -18.92 3.98 -7.95
C VAL A 91 -19.79 3.23 -8.97
N LYS A 92 -20.26 2.04 -8.59
CA LYS A 92 -21.21 1.22 -9.32
C LYS A 92 -22.64 1.64 -8.96
N SER A 93 -23.00 2.88 -9.32
CA SER A 93 -24.38 3.35 -9.18
C SER A 93 -25.35 2.37 -9.86
N LYS A 94 -26.59 2.25 -9.39
CA LYS A 94 -27.60 1.29 -9.91
C LYS A 94 -27.80 1.39 -11.45
N LEU A 95 -27.55 2.56 -12.04
CA LEU A 95 -27.64 2.83 -13.48
C LEU A 95 -26.36 2.50 -14.28
N ARG A 96 -25.23 2.21 -13.61
CA ARG A 96 -23.93 1.83 -14.21
C ARG A 96 -23.56 0.37 -13.93
N SER A 97 -24.55 -0.47 -13.64
CA SER A 97 -24.33 -1.87 -13.25
C SER A 97 -23.76 -2.75 -14.38
N THR A 98 -23.87 -2.30 -15.65
CA THR A 98 -23.38 -2.97 -16.87
C THR A 98 -21.97 -2.54 -17.29
N MET A 99 -21.25 -1.78 -16.46
CA MET A 99 -19.89 -1.31 -16.77
C MET A 99 -18.89 -2.48 -16.87
N LEU A 100 -18.03 -2.44 -17.89
CA LEU A 100 -16.89 -3.37 -18.05
C LEU A 100 -15.89 -3.27 -16.89
N GLN A 101 -15.24 -4.39 -16.58
CA GLN A 101 -14.32 -4.50 -15.45
C GLN A 101 -13.15 -3.50 -15.54
N GLU A 102 -12.53 -3.35 -16.71
CA GLU A 102 -11.42 -2.39 -16.94
C GLU A 102 -11.83 -0.94 -16.61
N ARG A 103 -13.05 -0.58 -17.00
CA ARG A 103 -13.59 0.76 -16.75
C ARG A 103 -13.87 0.95 -15.26
N LEU A 104 -14.39 -0.07 -14.58
CA LEU A 104 -14.63 -0.06 -13.13
C LEU A 104 -13.32 0.09 -12.35
N GLU A 105 -12.28 -0.65 -12.73
CA GLU A 105 -10.95 -0.57 -12.12
C GLU A 105 -10.35 0.83 -12.26
N SER A 106 -10.49 1.45 -13.44
CA SER A 106 -10.05 2.83 -13.68
C SER A 106 -10.78 3.83 -12.77
N PHE A 107 -12.10 3.71 -12.62
CA PHE A 107 -12.86 4.57 -11.71
C PHE A 107 -12.51 4.33 -10.24
N LEU A 108 -12.26 3.08 -9.86
CA LEU A 108 -11.87 2.74 -8.49
C LEU A 108 -10.50 3.34 -8.15
N LEU A 109 -9.55 3.30 -9.09
CA LEU A 109 -8.24 3.93 -8.94
C LEU A 109 -8.38 5.45 -8.73
N LEU A 110 -9.16 6.13 -9.58
CA LEU A 110 -9.44 7.56 -9.42
C LEU A 110 -10.10 7.85 -8.06
N PHE A 111 -11.00 6.98 -7.61
CA PHE A 111 -11.66 7.16 -6.33
C PHE A 111 -10.71 6.99 -5.13
N VAL A 112 -9.79 6.02 -5.19
CA VAL A 112 -8.77 5.84 -4.13
C VAL A 112 -7.81 7.04 -4.09
N GLU A 113 -7.43 7.56 -5.26
CA GLU A 113 -6.51 8.70 -5.40
C GLU A 113 -7.21 10.06 -5.45
N GLN A 114 -8.48 10.11 -5.01
CA GLN A 114 -9.30 11.33 -5.12
C GLN A 114 -8.69 12.54 -4.42
N GLU A 115 -7.96 12.35 -3.32
CA GLU A 115 -7.27 13.45 -2.61
C GLU A 115 -6.21 14.13 -3.48
N LYS A 116 -5.49 13.36 -4.31
CA LYS A 116 -4.52 13.92 -5.26
C LYS A 116 -5.23 14.60 -6.43
N LEU A 117 -6.33 14.02 -6.89
CA LEU A 117 -7.14 14.56 -8.00
C LEU A 117 -7.88 15.84 -7.65
N MET A 118 -8.19 16.09 -6.37
CA MET A 118 -8.82 17.35 -5.94
C MET A 118 -7.96 18.58 -6.25
N ASN A 119 -6.64 18.40 -6.36
CA ASN A 119 -5.70 19.47 -6.70
C ASN A 119 -5.39 19.53 -8.21
N PHE A 120 -5.96 18.64 -9.02
CA PHE A 120 -5.69 18.55 -10.45
C PHE A 120 -6.65 19.46 -11.24
N GLN A 121 -6.14 20.19 -12.23
CA GLN A 121 -6.98 21.02 -13.10
C GLN A 121 -7.62 20.16 -14.19
N ILE A 122 -8.94 20.05 -14.15
CA ILE A 122 -9.70 19.21 -15.09
C ILE A 122 -9.51 19.72 -16.54
N GLU A 123 -9.30 21.02 -16.68
CA GLU A 123 -9.04 21.68 -17.96
C GLU A 123 -7.77 21.13 -18.64
N GLU A 124 -6.73 20.84 -17.88
CA GLU A 124 -5.49 20.24 -18.40
C GLU A 124 -5.75 18.82 -18.93
N VAL A 125 -6.54 18.02 -18.21
CA VAL A 125 -6.94 16.66 -18.68
C VAL A 125 -7.70 16.75 -19.98
N ILE A 126 -8.61 17.72 -20.09
CA ILE A 126 -9.43 17.92 -21.31
C ILE A 126 -8.54 18.31 -22.49
N ASP A 127 -7.59 19.21 -22.28
CA ASP A 127 -6.70 19.67 -23.34
C ASP A 127 -5.69 18.60 -23.75
N GLU A 128 -5.16 17.82 -22.80
CA GLU A 128 -4.35 16.64 -23.07
C GLU A 128 -5.15 15.60 -23.89
N PHE A 129 -6.39 15.30 -23.47
CA PHE A 129 -7.27 14.38 -24.19
C PHE A 129 -7.59 14.85 -25.62
N LYS A 130 -7.77 16.16 -25.83
CA LYS A 130 -7.93 16.74 -27.18
C LYS A 130 -6.67 16.54 -28.02
N SER A 131 -5.49 16.69 -27.41
CA SER A 131 -4.19 16.57 -28.10
C SER A 131 -3.83 15.13 -28.49
N MET A 132 -4.44 14.12 -27.85
CA MET A 132 -4.27 12.72 -28.25
C MET A 132 -4.86 12.50 -29.65
N ASN A 133 -3.99 12.27 -30.63
CA ASN A 133 -4.26 12.36 -32.08
C ASN A 133 -4.97 11.16 -32.72
N ASN A 134 -5.55 10.24 -31.94
CA ASN A 134 -6.28 9.10 -32.47
C ASN A 134 -7.80 9.30 -32.28
N GLU A 135 -8.50 9.75 -33.33
CA GLU A 135 -9.98 9.86 -33.33
C GLU A 135 -10.70 8.55 -32.96
N ARG A 136 -10.02 7.41 -33.07
CA ARG A 136 -10.53 6.09 -32.65
C ARG A 136 -10.41 5.84 -31.14
N GLU A 137 -9.44 6.46 -30.46
CA GLU A 137 -9.23 6.35 -29.01
C GLU A 137 -10.04 7.39 -28.23
N ARG A 138 -10.57 8.43 -28.90
CA ARG A 138 -11.43 9.45 -28.29
C ARG A 138 -12.87 8.98 -28.01
N ARG A 139 -13.23 7.74 -28.37
CA ARG A 139 -14.55 7.19 -28.08
C ARG A 139 -14.55 6.59 -26.69
N LEU A 140 -15.47 7.05 -25.84
CA LEU A 140 -15.83 6.30 -24.64
C LEU A 140 -16.37 4.93 -25.09
N VAL A 141 -15.55 3.89 -24.95
CA VAL A 141 -16.03 2.51 -25.07
C VAL A 141 -16.98 2.31 -23.88
N LEU A 142 -18.27 2.15 -24.20
CA LEU A 142 -19.35 1.95 -23.23
C LEU A 142 -19.36 0.50 -22.75
#